data_AF-A0A6V7X1F9-F1
#
_entry.id   AF-A0A6V7X1F9-F1
#
_cell.length_a   1.000
_cell.length_b   1.000
_cell.length_c   1.000
_cell.angle_alpha   90.00
_cell.angle_beta   90.00
_cell.angle_gamma   90.00
#
_symmetry.space_group_name_H-M   'P 1'
#
loop_
_entity.id
_entity.type
_entity.pdbx_description
1 polymer ?
#
loop_
_entity_poly.entity_id
_entity_poly.type
_entity_poly.pdbx_seq_one_letter_code
_entity_poly.pdbx_strand_id
1 'polypeptide(L)'
;MLAPNLFSVPYRHKKEFVRPHDKYNIAIALITTAMARIMLYDYMEKIAKEKDCKLLYTDTDSCFYLHRRGQAPPFRVGEMLGMMDREYGDWNIVAFYTGGCKQYAMKMKHKKNGEIKYIVKCRGCWDKVDSPLDFNQFKKMVEAYGEEQEPVKLERTHFQPNWRQGELQAVLKLGGMHQYMTKE
;
A
#
# COMPACT_ATOMS: atom_id res chain seq x y z
N MET A 1 -27.70 -13.67 -9.86
CA MET A 1 -27.20 -13.48 -8.48
C MET A 1 -26.47 -14.76 -8.11
N LEU A 2 -25.20 -14.68 -7.68
CA LEU A 2 -24.46 -15.88 -7.26
C LEU A 2 -25.08 -16.43 -5.96
N ALA A 3 -24.92 -17.73 -5.71
CA ALA A 3 -25.32 -18.31 -4.42
C ALA A 3 -24.56 -17.64 -3.27
N PRO A 4 -25.12 -17.59 -2.04
CA PRO A 4 -24.39 -17.11 -0.87
C PRO A 4 -23.07 -17.89 -0.71
N ASN A 5 -21.98 -17.17 -0.42
CA ASN A 5 -20.60 -17.66 -0.34
C ASN A 5 -19.95 -18.09 -1.68
N LEU A 6 -20.55 -17.75 -2.82
CA LEU A 6 -19.98 -18.02 -4.14
C LEU A 6 -19.44 -16.73 -4.77
N PHE A 7 -18.14 -16.68 -5.06
CA PHE A 7 -17.48 -15.55 -5.71
C PHE A 7 -17.16 -15.87 -7.17
N SER A 8 -17.22 -14.86 -8.04
CA SER A 8 -16.79 -15.00 -9.44
C SER A 8 -15.37 -14.48 -9.61
N VAL A 9 -14.54 -15.27 -10.29
CA VAL A 9 -13.17 -14.91 -10.69
C VAL A 9 -13.10 -14.91 -12.21
N PRO A 10 -13.01 -13.73 -12.86
CA PRO A 10 -12.84 -13.66 -14.30
C PRO A 10 -11.44 -14.16 -14.65
N TYR A 11 -11.37 -15.38 -15.19
CA TYR A 11 -10.15 -15.97 -15.68
C TYR A 11 -10.10 -15.86 -17.21
N ARG A 12 -9.05 -15.24 -17.73
CA ARG A 12 -8.74 -15.27 -19.15
C ARG A 12 -7.53 -16.19 -19.34
N HIS A 13 -7.77 -17.37 -19.89
CA HIS A 13 -6.71 -18.29 -20.25
C HIS A 13 -5.71 -17.60 -21.18
N LYS A 14 -4.45 -17.55 -20.78
CA LYS A 14 -3.33 -17.08 -21.60
C LYS A 14 -2.41 -18.27 -21.83
N LYS A 15 -1.95 -18.47 -23.07
CA LYS A 15 -0.87 -19.45 -23.33
C LYS A 15 0.35 -19.03 -22.51
N GLU A 16 0.71 -19.84 -21.52
CA GLU A 16 1.67 -19.49 -20.47
C GLU A 16 3.13 -19.45 -20.94
N PHE A 17 3.41 -19.76 -22.20
CA PHE A 17 4.76 -19.63 -22.77
C PHE A 17 4.78 -18.60 -23.90
N VAL A 18 5.06 -17.35 -23.55
CA VAL A 18 5.54 -16.35 -24.51
C VAL A 18 7.03 -16.59 -24.66
N ARG A 19 7.47 -17.06 -25.85
CA ARG A 19 8.91 -17.21 -26.12
C ARG A 19 9.57 -15.85 -25.88
N PRO A 20 10.56 -15.75 -24.98
CA PRO A 20 11.24 -14.48 -24.74
C PRO A 20 11.95 -14.03 -26.02
N HIS A 21 11.99 -12.73 -26.25
CA HIS A 21 12.74 -12.18 -27.37
C HIS A 21 14.23 -12.53 -27.22
N ASP A 22 14.95 -12.73 -28.32
CA ASP A 22 16.40 -13.05 -28.32
C ASP A 22 17.28 -12.00 -27.59
N LYS A 23 16.74 -10.81 -27.32
CA LYS A 23 17.40 -9.72 -26.59
C LYS A 23 16.99 -9.64 -25.11
N TYR A 24 16.18 -10.59 -24.64
CA TYR A 24 15.71 -10.64 -23.27
C TYR A 24 16.88 -10.95 -22.34
N ASN A 25 17.10 -10.08 -21.35
CA ASN A 25 18.09 -10.28 -20.32
C ASN A 25 17.41 -10.25 -18.95
N ILE A 26 17.33 -11.41 -18.32
CA ILE A 26 16.72 -11.58 -17.01
C ILE A 26 17.46 -10.80 -15.91
N ALA A 27 18.78 -10.68 -15.99
CA ALA A 27 19.56 -9.93 -15.00
C ALA A 27 19.21 -8.44 -15.03
N ILE A 28 18.99 -7.86 -16.22
CA ILE A 28 18.52 -6.47 -16.33
C ILE A 28 17.15 -6.33 -15.67
N ALA A 29 16.20 -7.24 -15.95
CA ALA A 29 14.86 -7.20 -15.35
C ALA A 29 14.88 -7.35 -13.82
N LEU A 30 15.77 -8.21 -13.30
CA LEU A 30 15.94 -8.38 -11.85
C LEU A 30 16.50 -7.11 -11.20
N ILE A 31 17.55 -6.52 -11.79
CA ILE A 31 18.17 -5.30 -11.25
C ILE A 31 17.19 -4.13 -11.29
N THR A 32 16.45 -3.93 -12.39
CA THR A 32 15.49 -2.83 -12.50
C THR A 32 14.33 -2.98 -11.49
N THR A 33 13.78 -4.19 -11.34
CA THR A 33 12.70 -4.43 -10.37
C THR A 33 13.19 -4.35 -8.92
N ALA A 34 14.40 -4.81 -8.61
CA ALA A 34 15.01 -4.65 -7.30
C ALA A 34 15.24 -3.17 -6.97
N MET A 35 15.81 -2.40 -7.90
CA MET A 35 16.07 -0.97 -7.71
C MET A 35 14.76 -0.19 -7.53
N ALA A 36 13.72 -0.48 -8.31
CA ALA A 36 12.40 0.14 -8.15
C ALA A 36 11.81 -0.11 -6.75
N ARG A 37 11.94 -1.33 -6.20
CA ARG A 37 11.50 -1.64 -4.83
C ARG A 37 12.31 -0.89 -3.77
N ILE A 38 13.62 -0.79 -3.94
CA ILE A 38 14.48 -0.03 -3.03
C ILE A 38 14.05 1.43 -3.01
N MET A 39 13.81 2.03 -4.17
CA MET A 39 13.31 3.41 -4.26
C MET A 39 11.95 3.57 -3.59
N LEU A 40 11.02 2.65 -3.81
CA LEU A 40 9.71 2.68 -3.14
C LEU A 40 9.87 2.58 -1.61
N TYR A 41 10.74 1.72 -1.11
CA TYR A 41 11.01 1.57 0.31
C TYR A 41 11.64 2.82 0.94
N ASP A 42 12.53 3.52 0.23
CA ASP A 42 13.07 4.80 0.69
C ASP A 42 11.95 5.85 0.88
N TYR A 43 10.99 5.93 -0.05
CA TYR A 43 9.81 6.80 0.12
C TYR A 43 8.92 6.34 1.29
N MET A 44 8.69 5.05 1.45
CA MET A 44 7.91 4.51 2.57
C MET A 44 8.57 4.81 3.92
N GLU A 45 9.89 4.71 4.00
CA GLU A 45 10.66 5.01 5.21
C GLU A 45 10.57 6.51 5.55
N LYS A 46 10.69 7.39 4.57
CA LYS A 46 10.50 8.84 4.75
C LYS A 46 9.10 9.17 5.29
N ILE A 47 8.06 8.52 4.76
CA ILE A 47 6.68 8.67 5.27
C ILE A 47 6.57 8.15 6.71
N ALA A 48 7.17 7.00 7.02
CA ALA A 48 7.06 6.36 8.33
C ALA A 48 7.85 7.07 9.44
N LYS A 49 8.93 7.78 9.10
CA LYS A 49 9.74 8.56 10.06
C LYS A 49 9.10 9.88 10.45
N GLU A 50 8.25 10.44 9.59
CA GLU A 50 7.54 11.69 9.86
C GLU A 50 6.41 11.46 10.87
N LYS A 51 6.42 12.19 11.99
CA LYS A 51 5.52 11.93 13.14
C LYS A 51 4.04 12.08 12.80
N ASP A 52 3.72 13.02 11.91
CA ASP A 52 2.36 13.36 11.51
C ASP A 52 1.93 12.66 10.20
N CYS A 53 2.69 11.65 9.76
CA CYS A 53 2.39 10.87 8.57
C CYS A 53 2.06 9.41 8.89
N LYS A 54 1.13 8.83 8.12
CA LYS A 54 0.79 7.41 8.20
C LYS A 54 0.68 6.82 6.81
N LEU A 55 1.50 5.81 6.51
CA LEU A 55 1.37 5.02 5.28
C LEU A 55 0.10 4.16 5.33
N LEU A 56 -0.72 4.23 4.28
CA LEU A 56 -2.01 3.52 4.19
C LEU A 56 -1.94 2.33 3.23
N TYR A 57 -1.32 2.51 2.06
CA TYR A 57 -1.26 1.49 1.02
C TYR A 57 -0.11 1.77 0.04
N THR A 58 0.45 0.72 -0.55
CA THR A 58 1.48 0.82 -1.60
C THR A 58 1.24 -0.19 -2.71
N ASP A 59 1.55 0.20 -3.95
CA ASP A 59 1.53 -0.71 -5.11
C ASP A 59 2.54 -0.24 -6.15
N THR A 60 3.53 -1.09 -6.44
CA THR A 60 4.59 -0.99 -7.47
C THR A 60 5.41 0.32 -7.46
N ASP A 61 4.78 1.45 -7.73
CA ASP A 61 5.34 2.79 -7.88
C ASP A 61 4.47 3.88 -7.21
N SER A 62 3.41 3.49 -6.50
CA SER A 62 2.45 4.39 -5.85
C SER A 62 2.38 4.17 -4.34
N CYS A 63 2.20 5.27 -3.61
CA CYS A 63 2.02 5.28 -2.16
C CYS A 63 0.81 6.15 -1.78
N PHE A 64 -0.10 5.59 -1.00
CA PHE A 64 -1.17 6.32 -0.32
C PHE A 64 -0.75 6.55 1.12
N TYR A 65 -0.74 7.80 1.55
CA TYR A 65 -0.40 8.16 2.93
C TYR A 65 -1.26 9.32 3.42
N LEU A 66 -1.49 9.33 4.73
CA LEU A 66 -2.05 10.45 5.45
C LEU A 66 -0.92 11.41 5.82
N HIS A 67 -1.16 12.71 5.69
CA HIS A 67 -0.29 13.75 6.21
C HIS A 67 -1.14 14.92 6.76
N ARG A 68 -0.58 15.70 7.67
CA ARG A 68 -1.25 16.88 8.22
C ARG A 68 -1.51 17.94 7.15
N ARG A 69 -2.73 18.48 7.12
CA ARG A 69 -3.11 19.58 6.22
C ARG A 69 -2.27 20.83 6.53
N GLY A 70 -1.74 21.46 5.48
CA GLY A 70 -0.90 22.66 5.59
C GLY A 70 0.59 22.40 5.82
N GLN A 71 0.97 21.15 6.14
CA GLN A 71 2.37 20.75 6.20
C GLN A 71 2.85 20.31 4.81
N ALA A 72 4.13 20.58 4.51
CA ALA A 72 4.77 20.05 3.33
C ALA A 72 4.84 18.50 3.40
N PRO A 73 4.77 17.80 2.25
CA PRO A 73 5.00 16.36 2.21
C PRO A 73 6.38 15.99 2.77
N PRO A 74 6.56 14.75 3.28
CA PRO A 74 7.82 14.30 3.87
C PRO A 74 8.98 14.16 2.86
N PHE A 75 8.71 14.37 1.57
CA PHE A 75 9.69 14.35 0.49
C PHE A 75 9.31 15.36 -0.59
N ARG A 76 10.28 15.72 -1.43
CA ARG A 76 10.06 16.61 -2.57
C ARG A 76 9.18 15.91 -3.61
N VAL A 77 8.07 16.55 -3.94
CA VAL A 77 7.18 16.15 -5.04
C VAL A 77 7.64 16.84 -6.32
N GLY A 78 7.59 16.15 -7.45
CA GLY A 78 7.95 16.72 -8.75
C GLY A 78 7.78 15.75 -9.91
N GLU A 79 7.88 16.29 -11.13
CA GLU A 79 7.64 15.57 -12.39
C GLU A 79 8.93 15.01 -13.03
N MET A 80 10.07 15.12 -12.34
CA MET A 80 11.35 14.62 -12.85
C MET A 80 11.47 13.10 -12.67
N LEU A 81 12.30 12.46 -13.50
CA LEU A 81 12.52 11.02 -13.45
C LEU A 81 12.93 10.56 -12.03
N GLY A 82 12.19 9.58 -11.50
CA GLY A 82 12.42 9.01 -10.17
C GLY A 82 11.81 9.81 -9.03
N MET A 83 11.19 10.96 -9.27
CA MET A 83 10.43 11.70 -8.25
C MET A 83 8.99 11.17 -8.14
N MET A 84 8.42 11.33 -6.94
CA MET A 84 7.01 11.06 -6.70
C MET A 84 6.19 12.27 -7.10
N ASP A 85 5.25 12.08 -8.02
CA ASP A 85 4.26 13.09 -8.40
C ASP A 85 2.91 12.85 -7.68
N ARG A 86 2.09 13.90 -7.58
CA ARG A 86 0.75 13.84 -7.00
C ARG A 86 -0.28 13.53 -8.09
N GLU A 87 -0.57 12.24 -8.28
CA GLU A 87 -1.54 11.71 -9.27
C GLU A 87 -2.89 12.46 -9.29
N TYR A 88 -3.39 12.85 -8.12
CA TYR A 88 -4.67 13.56 -7.98
C TYR A 88 -4.49 14.96 -7.39
N GLY A 89 -3.69 15.81 -8.04
CA GLY A 89 -3.37 17.17 -7.59
C GLY A 89 -4.58 18.05 -7.25
N ASP A 90 -5.64 18.00 -8.06
CA ASP A 90 -6.85 18.83 -7.92
C ASP A 90 -7.92 18.25 -6.99
N TRP A 91 -7.72 17.04 -6.48
CA TRP A 91 -8.70 16.33 -5.68
C TRP A 91 -8.17 16.08 -4.27
N ASN A 92 -9.08 16.11 -3.29
CA ASN A 92 -8.79 15.70 -1.93
C ASN A 92 -9.45 14.35 -1.66
N ILE A 93 -8.69 13.38 -1.18
CA ILE A 93 -9.24 12.11 -0.71
C ILE A 93 -9.97 12.37 0.62
N VAL A 94 -11.26 12.05 0.66
CA VAL A 94 -12.14 12.24 1.83
C VAL A 94 -12.26 10.94 2.62
N ALA A 95 -12.37 9.81 1.93
CA ALA A 95 -12.42 8.50 2.54
C ALA A 95 -11.61 7.52 1.70
N PHE A 96 -10.91 6.61 2.38
CA PHE A 96 -10.09 5.58 1.77
C PHE A 96 -10.34 4.27 2.51
N TYR A 97 -10.71 3.24 1.77
CA TYR A 97 -10.95 1.89 2.26
C TYR A 97 -10.05 0.93 1.49
N THR A 98 -9.44 -0.03 2.20
CA THR A 98 -8.57 -1.05 1.61
C THR A 98 -8.99 -2.41 2.12
N GLY A 99 -9.11 -3.38 1.21
CA GLY A 99 -9.45 -4.77 1.50
C GLY A 99 -8.24 -5.70 1.38
N GLY A 100 -7.08 -5.19 0.95
CA GLY A 100 -5.87 -5.97 0.75
C GLY A 100 -5.11 -5.55 -0.51
N CYS A 101 -4.24 -6.45 -0.99
CA CYS A 101 -3.42 -6.20 -2.17
C CYS A 101 -4.29 -5.99 -3.42
N LYS A 102 -4.10 -4.84 -4.09
CA LYS A 102 -4.80 -4.42 -5.31
C LYS A 102 -6.32 -4.31 -5.15
N GLN A 103 -6.76 -4.04 -3.92
CA GLN A 103 -8.17 -3.93 -3.55
C GLN A 103 -8.37 -2.69 -2.67
N TYR A 104 -8.82 -1.59 -3.27
CA TYR A 104 -9.10 -0.35 -2.55
C TYR A 104 -10.24 0.45 -3.20
N ALA A 105 -10.89 1.26 -2.37
CA ALA A 105 -11.91 2.20 -2.78
C ALA A 105 -11.65 3.57 -2.14
N MET A 106 -11.81 4.64 -2.92
CA MET A 106 -11.63 6.00 -2.43
C MET A 106 -12.77 6.92 -2.89
N LYS A 107 -13.15 7.82 -1.99
CA LYS A 107 -14.05 8.94 -2.25
C LYS A 107 -13.23 10.21 -2.28
N MET A 108 -13.36 10.97 -3.34
CA MET A 108 -12.57 12.17 -3.60
C MET A 108 -13.49 13.37 -3.78
N LYS A 109 -13.03 14.54 -3.34
CA LYS A 109 -13.73 15.82 -3.53
C LYS A 109 -12.84 16.78 -4.30
N HIS A 110 -13.34 17.36 -5.38
CA HIS A 110 -12.63 18.35 -6.16
C HIS A 110 -12.42 19.63 -5.34
N LYS A 111 -11.22 20.21 -5.39
CA LYS A 111 -10.85 21.38 -4.57
C LYS A 111 -11.63 22.64 -4.93
N LYS A 112 -11.93 22.85 -6.21
CA LYS A 112 -12.60 24.08 -6.70
C LYS A 112 -14.12 23.94 -6.74
N ASN A 113 -14.62 22.86 -7.32
CA ASN A 113 -16.04 22.70 -7.66
C ASN A 113 -16.83 21.93 -6.59
N GLY A 114 -16.13 21.27 -5.66
CA GLY A 114 -16.76 20.42 -4.65
C GLY A 114 -17.36 19.11 -5.19
N GLU A 115 -17.19 18.82 -6.49
CA GLU A 115 -17.62 17.58 -7.14
C GLU A 115 -17.07 16.35 -6.42
N ILE A 116 -17.89 15.30 -6.31
CA ILE A 116 -17.52 14.06 -5.64
C ILE A 116 -17.26 12.98 -6.68
N LYS A 117 -16.08 12.37 -6.64
CA LYS A 117 -15.69 11.24 -7.49
C LYS A 117 -15.46 10.00 -6.63
N TYR A 118 -15.91 8.86 -7.11
CA TYR A 118 -15.68 7.55 -6.50
C TYR A 118 -14.75 6.74 -7.40
N ILE A 119 -13.76 6.09 -6.80
CA ILE A 119 -12.85 5.18 -7.50
C ILE A 119 -12.83 3.87 -6.72
N VAL A 120 -13.11 2.77 -7.42
CA VAL A 120 -13.01 1.41 -6.87
C VAL A 120 -12.05 0.62 -7.75
N LYS A 121 -10.98 0.10 -7.16
CA LYS A 121 -10.08 -0.85 -7.80
C LYS A 121 -10.15 -2.15 -7.03
N CYS A 122 -10.79 -3.15 -7.62
CA CYS A 122 -10.86 -4.50 -7.08
C CYS A 122 -10.34 -5.49 -8.13
N ARG A 123 -9.24 -6.19 -7.82
CA ARG A 123 -8.69 -7.25 -8.66
C ARG A 123 -8.94 -8.61 -8.01
N GLY A 124 -9.34 -9.58 -8.83
CA GLY A 124 -9.39 -11.01 -8.45
C GLY A 124 -10.68 -11.50 -7.82
N CYS A 125 -11.59 -10.63 -7.36
CA CYS A 125 -12.85 -11.04 -6.75
C CYS A 125 -14.02 -10.13 -7.16
N TRP A 126 -15.14 -10.75 -7.53
CA TRP A 126 -16.39 -10.06 -7.84
C TRP A 126 -17.55 -10.77 -7.15
N ASP A 127 -18.38 -10.00 -6.47
CA ASP A 127 -19.64 -10.46 -5.86
C ASP A 127 -20.72 -10.72 -6.94
N LYS A 128 -20.67 -9.98 -8.06
CA LYS A 128 -21.58 -10.13 -9.18
C LYS A 128 -20.81 -10.19 -10.49
N VAL A 129 -21.27 -11.06 -11.40
CA VAL A 129 -20.63 -11.31 -12.70
C VAL A 129 -20.75 -10.09 -13.63
N ASP A 130 -21.88 -9.38 -13.58
CA ASP A 130 -22.23 -8.36 -14.58
C ASP A 130 -22.26 -6.91 -14.06
N SER A 131 -22.20 -6.69 -12.74
CA SER A 131 -22.26 -5.34 -12.18
C SER A 131 -20.94 -4.98 -11.50
N PRO A 132 -20.31 -3.85 -11.87
CA PRO A 132 -19.12 -3.38 -11.18
C PRO A 132 -19.40 -3.12 -9.71
N LEU A 133 -18.43 -3.43 -8.85
CA LEU A 133 -18.54 -3.24 -7.42
C LEU A 133 -18.62 -1.76 -7.07
N ASP A 134 -19.69 -1.36 -6.36
CA ASP A 134 -19.86 0.03 -5.92
C ASP A 134 -19.00 0.35 -4.68
N PHE A 135 -18.69 1.63 -4.50
CA PHE A 135 -17.95 2.13 -3.34
C PHE A 135 -18.65 1.75 -2.03
N ASN A 136 -19.98 1.88 -1.96
CA ASN A 136 -20.71 1.59 -0.73
C ASN A 136 -20.74 0.09 -0.41
N GLN A 137 -20.76 -0.75 -1.44
CA GLN A 137 -20.68 -2.21 -1.28
C GLN A 137 -19.30 -2.60 -0.77
N PHE A 138 -18.23 -2.10 -1.41
CA PHE A 138 -16.86 -2.37 -0.97
C PHE A 138 -16.61 -1.89 0.47
N LYS A 139 -17.09 -0.68 0.80
CA LYS A 139 -17.04 -0.14 2.16
C LYS A 139 -17.65 -1.11 3.18
N LYS A 140 -18.89 -1.58 2.94
CA LYS A 140 -19.58 -2.52 3.84
C LYS A 140 -18.81 -3.83 4.01
N MET A 141 -18.21 -4.36 2.93
CA MET A 141 -17.42 -5.58 2.99
C MET A 141 -16.16 -5.41 3.88
N VAL A 142 -15.45 -4.29 3.72
CA VAL A 142 -14.26 -3.99 4.52
C VAL A 142 -14.61 -3.74 5.99
N GLU A 143 -15.69 -3.00 6.25
CA GLU A 143 -16.15 -2.72 7.62
C GLU A 143 -16.62 -3.99 8.33
N ALA A 144 -17.41 -4.85 7.67
CA ALA A 144 -17.85 -6.13 8.24
C ALA A 144 -16.67 -7.04 8.60
N TYR A 145 -15.66 -7.13 7.72
CA TYR A 145 -14.44 -7.90 8.02
C TYR A 145 -13.65 -7.29 9.20
N GLY A 146 -13.61 -5.96 9.31
CA GLY A 146 -12.93 -5.26 10.38
C GLY A 146 -13.57 -5.44 11.76
N GLU A 147 -14.90 -5.57 11.83
CA GLU A 147 -15.63 -5.81 13.08
C GLU A 147 -15.41 -7.22 13.63
N GLU A 148 -15.18 -8.20 12.74
CA GLU A 148 -14.92 -9.59 13.12
C GLU A 148 -13.48 -9.84 13.62
N GLN A 149 -12.55 -8.92 13.35
CA GLN A 149 -11.13 -9.09 13.65
C GLN A 149 -10.73 -8.32 14.91
N GLU A 150 -10.06 -8.99 15.85
CA GLU A 150 -9.34 -8.26 16.92
C GLU A 150 -8.23 -7.41 16.30
N PRO A 151 -8.00 -6.18 16.80
CA PRO A 151 -6.96 -5.32 16.25
C PRO A 151 -5.60 -6.00 16.37
N VAL A 152 -4.98 -6.31 15.22
CA VAL A 152 -3.63 -6.87 15.19
C VAL A 152 -2.68 -5.85 15.83
N LYS A 153 -2.22 -6.15 17.06
CA LYS A 153 -1.18 -5.37 17.72
C LYS A 153 0.14 -5.65 17.01
N LEU A 154 0.50 -4.77 16.07
CA LEU A 154 1.79 -4.80 15.41
C LEU A 154 2.87 -4.31 16.38
N GLU A 155 3.50 -5.22 17.11
CA GLU A 155 4.72 -4.91 17.86
C GLU A 155 5.86 -4.66 16.86
N ARG A 156 6.19 -3.38 16.63
CA ARG A 156 7.36 -3.01 15.83
C ARG A 156 8.62 -3.23 16.66
N THR A 157 9.18 -4.43 16.57
CA THR A 157 10.57 -4.68 17.00
C THR A 157 11.48 -3.79 16.15
N HIS A 158 12.09 -2.79 16.79
CA HIS A 158 13.10 -1.96 16.13
C HIS A 158 14.37 -2.80 16.03
N PHE A 159 14.62 -3.35 14.84
CA PHE A 159 15.87 -4.03 14.54
C PHE A 159 16.96 -2.98 14.28
N GLN A 160 17.92 -2.87 15.21
CA GLN A 160 19.15 -2.12 14.97
C GLN A 160 20.29 -3.13 14.82
N PRO A 161 20.69 -3.49 13.58
CA PRO A 161 21.85 -4.34 13.38
C PRO A 161 23.10 -3.60 13.84
N ASN A 162 23.82 -4.14 14.83
CA ASN A 162 25.13 -3.64 15.22
C ASN A 162 26.20 -4.33 14.38
N TRP A 163 26.71 -3.64 13.37
CA TRP A 163 27.65 -4.20 12.38
C TRP A 163 29.00 -4.60 12.98
N ARG A 164 29.29 -4.18 14.22
CA ARG A 164 30.58 -4.44 14.89
C ARG A 164 30.64 -5.74 15.68
N GLN A 165 29.50 -6.30 16.09
CA GLN A 165 29.48 -7.43 17.05
C GLN A 165 28.85 -8.71 16.51
N GLY A 166 28.28 -8.73 15.30
CA GLY A 166 27.72 -9.96 14.71
C GLY A 166 26.52 -10.56 15.45
N GLU A 167 26.15 -10.03 16.61
CA GLU A 167 25.04 -10.49 17.44
C GLU A 167 23.77 -9.68 17.21
N LEU A 168 22.65 -10.40 17.12
CA LEU A 168 21.30 -9.85 17.03
C LEU A 168 20.84 -9.37 18.41
N GLN A 169 20.71 -8.05 18.61
CA GLN A 169 20.03 -7.51 19.77
C GLN A 169 18.63 -7.03 19.40
N ALA A 170 17.61 -7.65 20.00
CA ALA A 170 16.23 -7.17 19.92
C ALA A 170 16.00 -6.11 21.01
N VAL A 171 15.66 -4.87 20.62
CA VAL A 171 15.34 -3.81 21.57
C VAL A 171 13.82 -3.74 21.75
N LEU A 172 13.34 -4.16 22.92
CA LEU A 172 11.94 -3.96 23.34
C LEU A 172 11.83 -2.58 24.00
N LYS A 173 11.15 -1.64 23.33
CA LYS A 173 10.77 -0.35 23.95
C LYS A 173 9.44 -0.51 24.68
N LEU A 174 9.50 -0.90 25.95
CA LEU A 174 8.41 -0.71 26.90
C LEU A 174 8.67 0.60 27.64
N GLY A 175 7.74 1.56 27.53
CA GLY A 175 7.66 2.79 28.32
C GLY A 175 8.96 3.32 28.92
N GLY A 176 9.73 4.10 28.16
CA GLY A 176 10.77 4.98 28.71
C GLY A 176 12.05 4.34 29.29
N MET A 177 12.17 3.01 29.37
CA MET A 177 13.42 2.33 29.74
C MET A 177 13.93 1.45 28.60
N HIS A 178 15.25 1.49 28.35
CA HIS A 178 15.93 0.59 27.43
C HIS A 178 16.44 -0.61 28.22
N GLN A 179 15.81 -1.78 28.05
CA GLN A 179 16.37 -3.05 28.49
C GLN A 179 16.89 -3.81 27.28
N TYR A 180 18.15 -4.22 27.35
CA TYR A 180 18.79 -5.09 26.37
C TYR A 180 18.64 -6.53 26.86
N MET A 181 18.00 -7.39 26.07
CA MET A 181 17.90 -8.83 26.34
C MET A 181 18.86 -9.56 25.41
N THR A 182 19.93 -10.12 25.96
CA THR A 182 20.75 -11.15 25.32
C THR A 182 20.05 -12.49 25.49
N LYS A 183 19.82 -13.21 24.39
CA LYS A 183 19.43 -14.63 24.45
C LYS A 183 20.68 -15.44 24.78
N GLU A 184 20.61 -16.26 25.83
CA GLU A 184 21.53 -17.40 26.04
C GLU A 184 21.40 -18.43 24.92
#